data_AF-A0A5C5ZL52-F1
#
_entry.id   AF-A0A5C5ZL52-F1
#
_cell.length_a   1.000
_cell.length_b   1.000
_cell.length_c   1.000
_cell.angle_alpha   90.00
_cell.angle_beta   90.00
_cell.angle_gamma   90.00
#
_symmetry.space_group_name_H-M   'P 1'
#
loop_
_entity.id
_entity.type
_entity.pdbx_description
1 polymer ?
#
loop_
_entity_poly.entity_id
_entity_poly.type
_entity_poly.pdbx_seq_one_letter_code
_entity_poly.pdbx_strand_id
1 'polypeptide(L)'
;MSNQPSEPDSPPRVRFTIFDLSVVTAFLAVALSPISWLGEFYLMNLVPSLALVVLVGYALWKRSTVGAFVVVGAFLFLIVAVGGVIMFIPTATLNHTALTLVALLATLPWRGRQRVVAAACGLAFLVTYGSMLHGAYNRALRVDALRAAYPRQSIAELMRAAVATEADTAIAQGIPVGLNKAQDGDLTALEEEHDQSYWWRSRSGLLKRLQEDSYRRFVAASGFGVGRFLEGSLLGVEDEPPAAVGDRLPAAISTPFVTDALRDLHGFSRSNFLDPDRIGYVDSTGGVVGFTSHAFVRPPGVPRNASTYEDEARGSWRLLQLDLVSLLLHDEPVAYVSDKLPNMEELGVGVPTRGLDAFEREALPKLYRSSDLEVVETPTDEGTHIRMLGAIRAAASCAVCHPTQRGALLGAFSYELLELEGQDGKPLPDGAAPGGEQSTDQAGG
;
A
#
# COMPACT_ATOMS: atom_id res chain seq x y z
N MET A 1 -61.42 -10.37 -70.51
CA MET A 1 -60.37 -10.87 -69.60
C MET A 1 -59.79 -9.66 -68.89
N SER A 2 -60.14 -9.46 -67.62
CA SER A 2 -59.72 -8.31 -66.81
C SER A 2 -58.49 -8.69 -66.00
N ASN A 3 -57.35 -8.02 -66.25
CA ASN A 3 -56.13 -8.16 -65.47
C ASN A 3 -56.30 -7.39 -64.16
N GLN A 4 -56.54 -8.11 -63.04
CA GLN A 4 -56.37 -7.53 -61.72
C GLN A 4 -54.88 -7.37 -61.42
N PRO A 5 -54.41 -6.17 -61.04
CA PRO A 5 -53.03 -5.97 -60.61
C PRO A 5 -52.80 -6.72 -59.29
N SER A 6 -51.77 -7.57 -59.27
CA SER A 6 -51.31 -8.27 -58.08
C SER A 6 -50.92 -7.24 -57.01
N GLU A 7 -51.59 -7.32 -55.86
CA GLU A 7 -51.28 -6.52 -54.67
C GLU A 7 -49.80 -6.70 -54.31
N PRO A 8 -49.03 -5.62 -54.08
CA PRO A 8 -47.62 -5.74 -53.75
C PRO A 8 -47.47 -6.48 -52.41
N ASP A 9 -46.70 -7.57 -52.43
CA ASP A 9 -46.37 -8.35 -51.24
C ASP A 9 -45.88 -7.41 -50.13
N SER A 10 -46.64 -7.36 -49.04
CA SER A 10 -46.28 -6.56 -47.88
C SER A 10 -44.89 -7.01 -47.41
N PRO A 11 -43.94 -6.09 -47.17
CA PRO A 11 -42.60 -6.46 -46.75
C PRO A 11 -42.69 -7.33 -45.48
N PRO A 12 -41.89 -8.41 -45.39
CA PRO A 12 -41.96 -9.35 -44.28
C PRO A 12 -41.77 -8.58 -42.97
N ARG A 13 -42.82 -8.53 -42.15
CA ARG A 13 -42.76 -7.90 -40.83
C ARG A 13 -41.92 -8.77 -39.92
N VAL A 14 -40.65 -8.40 -39.72
CA VAL A 14 -39.80 -9.02 -38.71
C VAL A 14 -40.47 -8.88 -37.34
N ARG A 15 -40.96 -10.00 -36.79
CA ARG A 15 -41.56 -10.05 -35.46
C ARG A 15 -40.46 -10.42 -34.47
N PHE A 16 -39.88 -9.41 -33.85
CA PHE A 16 -39.01 -9.62 -32.69
C PHE A 16 -39.85 -10.19 -31.53
N THR A 17 -39.60 -11.45 -31.18
CA THR A 17 -40.26 -12.17 -30.08
C THR A 17 -39.42 -12.10 -28.81
N ILE A 18 -40.02 -12.43 -27.68
CA ILE A 18 -39.29 -12.55 -26.39
C ILE A 18 -38.28 -13.69 -26.46
N PHE A 19 -38.54 -14.73 -27.25
CA PHE A 19 -37.58 -15.79 -27.51
C PHE A 19 -36.31 -15.24 -28.16
N ASP A 20 -36.45 -14.36 -29.15
CA ASP A 20 -35.30 -13.72 -29.80
C ASP A 20 -34.50 -12.86 -28.82
N LEU A 21 -35.18 -12.14 -27.92
CA LEU A 21 -34.51 -11.39 -26.85
C LEU A 21 -33.74 -12.33 -25.91
N SER A 22 -34.36 -13.42 -25.44
CA SER A 22 -33.71 -14.40 -24.58
C SER A 22 -32.50 -15.06 -25.26
N VAL A 23 -32.62 -15.41 -26.54
CA VAL A 23 -31.53 -16.01 -27.33
C VAL A 23 -30.39 -15.01 -27.52
N VAL A 24 -30.68 -13.76 -27.89
CA VAL A 24 -29.65 -12.72 -28.03
C VAL A 24 -28.96 -12.47 -26.70
N THR A 25 -29.71 -12.44 -25.60
CA THR A 25 -29.12 -12.16 -24.28
C THR A 25 -28.32 -13.35 -23.76
N ALA A 26 -28.76 -14.58 -23.99
CA ALA A 26 -27.99 -15.79 -23.71
C ALA A 26 -26.73 -15.87 -24.57
N PHE A 27 -26.84 -15.53 -25.86
CA PHE A 27 -25.70 -15.45 -26.76
C PHE A 27 -24.70 -14.38 -26.32
N LEU A 28 -25.15 -13.19 -25.92
CA LEU A 28 -24.28 -12.16 -25.35
C LEU A 28 -23.62 -12.63 -24.05
N ALA A 29 -24.35 -13.34 -23.17
CA ALA A 29 -23.76 -13.89 -21.96
C ALA A 29 -22.67 -14.93 -22.25
N VAL A 30 -22.88 -15.78 -23.25
CA VAL A 30 -21.89 -16.78 -23.71
C VAL A 30 -20.75 -16.11 -24.48
N ALA A 31 -21.02 -15.13 -25.33
CA ALA A 31 -20.01 -14.42 -26.12
C ALA A 31 -19.13 -13.50 -25.25
N LEU A 32 -19.67 -13.01 -24.13
CA LEU A 32 -18.93 -12.27 -23.10
C LEU A 32 -18.29 -13.19 -22.05
N SER A 33 -18.63 -14.49 -22.02
CA SER A 33 -18.04 -15.46 -21.08
C SER A 33 -16.52 -15.67 -21.27
N PRO A 34 -15.95 -15.61 -22.49
CA PRO A 34 -14.50 -15.63 -22.70
C PRO A 34 -13.78 -14.42 -22.11
N ILE A 35 -14.49 -13.35 -21.72
CA ILE A 35 -13.93 -12.25 -20.95
C ILE A 35 -13.81 -12.72 -19.49
N SER A 36 -13.01 -13.77 -19.28
CA SER A 36 -12.68 -14.35 -17.98
C SER A 36 -12.06 -13.33 -17.01
N TRP A 37 -11.60 -12.20 -17.54
CA TRP A 37 -11.06 -11.07 -16.79
C TRP A 37 -12.13 -10.26 -16.01
N LEU A 38 -13.43 -10.44 -16.28
CA LEU A 38 -14.52 -9.82 -15.50
C LEU A 38 -14.84 -10.56 -14.18
N GLY A 39 -14.31 -11.77 -14.00
CA GLY A 39 -14.43 -12.56 -12.78
C GLY A 39 -15.77 -13.29 -12.59
N GLU A 40 -15.77 -14.28 -11.70
CA GLU A 40 -16.95 -15.09 -11.35
C GLU A 40 -18.11 -14.27 -10.82
N PHE A 41 -17.83 -13.17 -10.11
CA PHE A 41 -18.84 -12.25 -9.66
C PHE A 41 -19.67 -11.74 -10.84
N TYR A 42 -19.06 -11.42 -11.98
CA TYR A 42 -19.82 -10.97 -13.14
C TYR A 42 -20.83 -12.02 -13.60
N LEU A 43 -20.42 -13.29 -13.74
CA LEU A 43 -21.32 -14.38 -14.13
C LEU A 43 -22.38 -14.67 -13.07
N MET A 44 -22.02 -14.66 -11.78
CA MET A 44 -22.95 -14.81 -10.66
C MET A 44 -23.98 -13.69 -10.59
N ASN A 45 -23.67 -12.49 -11.09
CA ASN A 45 -24.64 -11.38 -11.21
C ASN A 45 -25.47 -11.47 -12.48
N LEU A 46 -24.82 -11.87 -13.57
CA LEU A 46 -25.39 -11.91 -14.90
C LEU A 46 -26.54 -12.91 -14.96
N VAL A 47 -26.34 -14.14 -14.49
CA VAL A 47 -27.38 -15.19 -14.50
C VAL A 47 -28.68 -14.74 -13.82
N PRO A 48 -28.68 -14.26 -12.56
CA PRO A 48 -29.90 -13.76 -11.92
C PRO A 48 -30.48 -12.54 -12.65
N SER A 49 -29.63 -11.65 -13.17
CA SER A 49 -30.07 -10.49 -13.95
C SER A 49 -30.79 -10.87 -15.25
N LEU A 50 -30.29 -11.89 -15.94
CA LEU A 50 -30.92 -12.44 -17.13
C LEU A 50 -32.25 -13.12 -16.77
N ALA A 51 -32.28 -13.88 -15.68
CA ALA A 51 -33.51 -14.48 -15.17
C ALA A 51 -34.56 -13.42 -14.87
N LEU A 52 -34.19 -12.30 -14.23
CA LEU A 52 -35.07 -11.17 -13.98
C LEU A 52 -35.64 -10.59 -15.28
N VAL A 53 -34.80 -10.32 -16.29
CA VAL A 53 -35.25 -9.78 -17.59
C VAL A 53 -36.21 -10.75 -18.28
N VAL A 54 -35.93 -12.06 -18.26
CA VAL A 54 -36.80 -13.09 -18.85
C VAL A 54 -38.15 -13.17 -18.12
N LEU A 55 -38.14 -13.18 -16.79
CA LEU A 55 -39.36 -13.27 -15.98
C LEU A 55 -40.24 -12.02 -16.13
N VAL A 56 -39.62 -10.83 -16.13
CA VAL A 56 -40.33 -9.56 -16.40
C VAL A 56 -40.90 -9.56 -17.82
N GLY A 57 -40.10 -9.95 -18.82
CA GLY A 57 -40.55 -10.07 -20.20
C GLY A 57 -41.73 -11.03 -20.34
N TYR A 58 -41.69 -12.19 -19.69
CA TYR A 58 -42.77 -13.17 -19.67
C TYR A 58 -44.05 -12.64 -18.99
N ALA A 59 -43.93 -11.95 -17.87
CA ALA A 59 -45.08 -11.33 -17.19
C ALA A 59 -45.73 -10.25 -18.06
N LEU A 60 -44.91 -9.43 -18.74
CA LEU A 60 -45.36 -8.43 -19.70
C LEU A 60 -46.01 -9.04 -20.94
N TRP A 61 -45.53 -10.19 -21.41
CA TRP A 61 -46.12 -10.95 -22.53
C TRP A 61 -47.56 -11.36 -22.24
N LYS A 62 -47.80 -11.89 -21.04
CA LYS A 62 -49.15 -12.21 -20.54
C LYS A 62 -50.01 -10.97 -20.24
N ARG A 63 -49.55 -9.77 -20.60
CA ARG A 63 -50.20 -8.47 -20.39
C ARG A 63 -50.53 -8.16 -18.93
N SER A 64 -49.83 -8.77 -17.98
CA SER A 64 -50.01 -8.48 -16.56
C SER A 64 -48.91 -7.54 -16.06
N THR A 65 -49.17 -6.24 -16.07
CA THR A 65 -48.24 -5.25 -15.47
C THR A 65 -48.06 -5.50 -13.98
N VAL A 66 -49.13 -5.93 -13.28
CA VAL A 66 -49.07 -6.32 -11.87
C VAL A 66 -48.12 -7.51 -11.67
N GLY A 67 -48.18 -8.50 -12.57
CA GLY A 67 -47.27 -9.65 -12.54
C GLY A 67 -45.80 -9.24 -12.67
N ALA A 68 -45.48 -8.25 -13.51
CA ALA A 68 -44.11 -7.74 -13.64
C ALA A 68 -43.61 -7.08 -12.34
N PHE A 69 -44.44 -6.28 -11.66
CA PHE A 69 -44.07 -5.68 -10.36
C PHE A 69 -43.90 -6.74 -9.27
N VAL A 70 -44.76 -7.75 -9.22
CA VAL A 70 -44.63 -8.86 -8.26
C VAL A 70 -43.33 -9.63 -8.47
N VAL A 71 -42.96 -9.90 -9.73
CA VAL A 71 -41.69 -10.56 -10.08
C VAL A 71 -40.50 -9.72 -9.61
N VAL A 72 -40.45 -8.42 -9.93
CA VAL A 72 -39.33 -7.56 -9.52
C VAL A 72 -39.26 -7.41 -8.00
N GLY A 73 -40.40 -7.24 -7.33
CA GLY A 73 -40.47 -7.12 -5.87
C GLY A 73 -40.00 -8.40 -5.15
N ALA A 74 -40.44 -9.58 -5.63
CA ALA A 74 -39.98 -10.86 -5.11
C ALA A 74 -38.48 -11.07 -5.33
N PHE A 75 -37.96 -10.64 -6.48
CA PHE A 75 -36.53 -10.73 -6.80
C PHE A 75 -35.69 -9.82 -5.91
N LEU A 76 -36.12 -8.58 -5.70
CA LEU A 76 -35.48 -7.63 -4.78
C LEU A 76 -35.49 -8.16 -3.35
N PHE A 77 -36.63 -8.70 -2.89
CA PHE A 77 -36.73 -9.33 -1.57
C PHE A 77 -35.78 -10.51 -1.43
N LEU A 78 -35.69 -11.40 -2.42
CA LEU A 78 -34.76 -12.52 -2.42
C LEU A 78 -33.31 -12.05 -2.33
N ILE A 79 -32.92 -11.04 -3.11
CA ILE A 79 -31.58 -10.45 -3.07
C ILE A 79 -31.27 -9.91 -1.67
N VAL A 80 -32.18 -9.12 -1.08
CA VAL A 80 -31.97 -8.52 0.25
C VAL A 80 -32.00 -9.56 1.36
N ALA A 81 -32.91 -10.53 1.30
CA ALA A 81 -33.05 -11.56 2.33
C ALA A 81 -31.90 -12.57 2.30
N VAL A 82 -31.50 -13.04 1.12
CA VAL A 82 -30.42 -14.02 0.96
C VAL A 82 -29.06 -13.36 1.06
N GLY A 83 -28.87 -12.22 0.41
CA GLY A 83 -27.58 -11.53 0.43
C GLY A 83 -27.40 -10.57 1.61
N GLY A 84 -28.44 -10.28 2.39
CA GLY A 84 -28.25 -9.73 3.73
C GLY A 84 -27.59 -10.74 4.69
N VAL A 85 -27.85 -12.05 4.47
CA VAL A 85 -27.26 -13.15 5.24
C VAL A 85 -25.89 -13.54 4.71
N ILE A 86 -25.72 -13.56 3.39
CA ILE A 86 -24.44 -13.75 2.73
C ILE A 86 -23.94 -12.34 2.37
N MET A 87 -23.11 -11.71 3.20
CA MET A 87 -22.58 -10.31 3.10
C MET A 87 -21.98 -9.86 1.74
N PHE A 88 -22.12 -10.65 0.68
CA PHE A 88 -21.78 -10.38 -0.69
C PHE A 88 -23.04 -10.28 -1.57
N ILE A 89 -23.95 -9.34 -1.33
CA ILE A 89 -24.80 -8.92 -2.45
C ILE A 89 -23.88 -8.16 -3.39
N PRO A 90 -23.66 -8.66 -4.62
CA PRO A 90 -22.81 -7.92 -5.52
C PRO A 90 -23.62 -6.72 -6.00
N THR A 91 -23.12 -5.53 -5.70
CA THR A 91 -23.69 -4.21 -6.02
C THR A 91 -24.28 -4.09 -7.42
N ALA A 92 -23.71 -4.80 -8.41
CA ALA A 92 -24.22 -4.88 -9.78
C ALA A 92 -25.66 -5.42 -9.89
N THR A 93 -26.02 -6.53 -9.22
CA THR A 93 -27.41 -7.07 -9.28
C THR A 93 -28.41 -6.12 -8.63
N LEU A 94 -28.05 -5.48 -7.51
CA LEU A 94 -28.88 -4.46 -6.87
C LEU A 94 -29.12 -3.27 -7.81
N ASN A 95 -28.05 -2.73 -8.38
CA ASN A 95 -28.14 -1.60 -9.32
C ASN A 95 -29.01 -1.96 -10.54
N HIS A 96 -28.82 -3.16 -11.11
CA HIS A 96 -29.61 -3.62 -12.24
C HIS A 96 -31.09 -3.79 -11.88
N THR A 97 -31.39 -4.39 -10.72
CA THR A 97 -32.77 -4.57 -10.25
C THR A 97 -33.44 -3.22 -10.01
N ALA A 98 -32.73 -2.27 -9.38
CA ALA A 98 -33.21 -0.92 -9.14
C ALA A 98 -33.48 -0.16 -10.45
N LEU A 99 -32.55 -0.18 -11.41
CA LEU A 99 -32.74 0.45 -12.73
C LEU A 99 -33.87 -0.21 -13.54
N THR A 100 -34.04 -1.52 -13.41
CA THR A 100 -35.17 -2.24 -14.03
C THR A 100 -36.50 -1.79 -13.43
N LEU A 101 -36.57 -1.60 -12.11
CA LEU A 101 -37.76 -1.07 -11.44
C LEU A 101 -38.08 0.36 -11.91
N VAL A 102 -37.07 1.22 -12.01
CA VAL A 102 -37.22 2.58 -12.55
C VAL A 102 -37.72 2.54 -13.99
N ALA A 103 -37.17 1.67 -14.84
CA ALA A 103 -37.62 1.49 -16.21
C ALA A 103 -39.10 1.05 -16.30
N LEU A 104 -39.54 0.14 -15.42
CA LEU A 104 -40.94 -0.28 -15.35
C LEU A 104 -41.86 0.86 -14.90
N LEU A 105 -41.46 1.62 -13.88
CA LEU A 105 -42.23 2.77 -13.40
C LEU A 105 -42.34 3.87 -14.46
N ALA A 106 -41.22 4.23 -15.10
CA ALA A 106 -41.16 5.25 -16.15
C ALA A 106 -42.01 4.86 -17.38
N THR A 107 -42.18 3.56 -17.64
CA THR A 107 -42.95 3.08 -18.79
C THR A 107 -44.43 2.79 -18.51
N LEU A 108 -44.90 2.98 -17.27
CA LEU A 108 -46.31 2.88 -16.88
C LEU A 108 -47.29 3.70 -17.76
N PRO A 109 -46.97 4.93 -18.19
CA PRO A 109 -47.87 5.71 -19.05
C PRO A 109 -48.08 5.08 -20.44
N TRP A 110 -47.15 4.25 -20.90
CA TRP A 110 -47.19 3.60 -22.22
C TRP A 110 -47.72 2.16 -22.16
N ARG A 111 -48.60 1.86 -21.19
CA ARG A 111 -49.31 0.58 -21.05
C ARG A 111 -49.84 0.09 -22.41
N GLY A 112 -49.33 -1.07 -22.85
CA GLY A 112 -49.69 -1.70 -24.14
C GLY A 112 -48.57 -1.70 -25.18
N ARG A 113 -47.53 -0.86 -25.05
CA ARG A 113 -46.36 -0.86 -25.93
C ARG A 113 -45.23 -1.74 -25.35
N GLN A 114 -45.43 -3.05 -25.37
CA GLN A 114 -44.47 -4.05 -24.83
C GLN A 114 -43.03 -3.84 -25.32
N ARG A 115 -42.84 -3.39 -26.57
CA ARG A 115 -41.52 -3.09 -27.15
C ARG A 115 -40.78 -1.97 -26.41
N VAL A 116 -41.50 -0.95 -25.95
CA VAL A 116 -40.91 0.19 -25.22
C VAL A 116 -40.42 -0.26 -23.85
N VAL A 117 -41.22 -1.07 -23.15
CA VAL A 117 -40.84 -1.62 -21.84
C VAL A 117 -39.62 -2.54 -21.96
N ALA A 118 -39.62 -3.45 -22.95
CA ALA A 118 -38.50 -4.35 -23.19
C ALA A 118 -37.20 -3.59 -23.54
N ALA A 119 -37.30 -2.55 -24.38
CA ALA A 119 -36.16 -1.69 -24.69
C ALA A 119 -35.63 -0.95 -23.45
N ALA A 120 -36.51 -0.47 -22.58
CA ALA A 120 -36.12 0.20 -21.34
C ALA A 120 -35.41 -0.75 -20.36
N CYS A 121 -35.89 -1.99 -20.20
CA CYS A 121 -35.21 -3.01 -19.39
C CYS A 121 -33.87 -3.44 -20.00
N GLY A 122 -33.80 -3.59 -21.32
CA GLY A 122 -32.54 -3.86 -22.02
C GLY A 122 -31.51 -2.74 -21.84
N LEU A 123 -31.95 -1.48 -21.85
CA LEU A 123 -31.08 -0.34 -21.58
C LEU A 123 -30.58 -0.34 -20.13
N ALA A 124 -31.45 -0.63 -19.14
CA ALA A 124 -31.04 -0.75 -17.73
C ALA A 124 -29.94 -1.81 -17.53
N PHE A 125 -30.08 -2.94 -18.20
CA PHE A 125 -29.05 -3.99 -18.25
C PHE A 125 -27.75 -3.47 -18.87
N LEU A 126 -27.81 -2.89 -20.07
CA LEU A 126 -26.62 -2.37 -20.77
C LEU A 126 -25.89 -1.29 -19.95
N VAL A 127 -26.62 -0.40 -19.27
CA VAL A 127 -26.02 0.65 -18.43
C VAL A 127 -25.30 0.05 -17.22
N THR A 128 -25.93 -0.91 -16.54
CA THR A 128 -25.34 -1.53 -15.34
C THR A 128 -24.10 -2.35 -15.70
N TYR A 129 -24.21 -3.22 -16.70
CA TYR A 129 -23.11 -4.11 -17.07
C TYR A 129 -22.05 -3.41 -17.92
N GLY A 130 -22.44 -2.41 -18.71
CA GLY A 130 -21.53 -1.56 -19.47
C GLY A 130 -20.66 -0.69 -18.57
N SER A 131 -21.23 -0.08 -17.52
CA SER A 131 -20.44 0.67 -16.53
C SER A 131 -19.48 -0.22 -15.75
N MET A 132 -19.90 -1.43 -15.37
CA MET A 132 -19.03 -2.41 -14.71
C MET A 132 -17.89 -2.88 -15.64
N LEU A 133 -18.20 -3.18 -16.90
CA LEU A 133 -17.21 -3.54 -17.91
C LEU A 133 -16.21 -2.39 -18.15
N HIS A 134 -16.70 -1.16 -18.26
CA HIS A 134 -15.85 0.02 -18.40
C HIS A 134 -14.93 0.21 -17.19
N GLY A 135 -15.47 0.07 -15.97
CA GLY A 135 -14.68 0.12 -14.74
C GLY A 135 -13.65 -1.01 -14.63
N ALA A 136 -14.00 -2.22 -15.05
CA ALA A 136 -13.03 -3.30 -15.18
C ALA A 136 -11.94 -2.93 -16.19
N TYR A 137 -12.29 -2.58 -17.42
CA TYR A 137 -11.35 -2.22 -18.47
C TYR A 137 -10.36 -1.12 -18.03
N ASN A 138 -10.85 -0.06 -17.40
CA ASN A 138 -9.99 1.01 -16.86
C ASN A 138 -9.05 0.49 -15.76
N ARG A 139 -9.51 -0.44 -14.91
CA ARG A 139 -8.63 -1.11 -13.94
C ARG A 139 -7.57 -1.97 -14.63
N ALA A 140 -7.89 -2.61 -15.77
CA ALA A 140 -6.92 -3.41 -16.54
C ALA A 140 -5.80 -2.51 -17.04
N LEU A 141 -6.20 -1.43 -17.71
CA LEU A 141 -5.28 -0.41 -18.20
C LEU A 141 -4.43 0.16 -17.06
N ARG A 142 -5.02 0.43 -15.89
CA ARG A 142 -4.27 0.92 -14.72
C ARG A 142 -3.29 -0.12 -14.19
N VAL A 143 -3.67 -1.39 -14.10
CA VAL A 143 -2.78 -2.48 -13.68
C VAL A 143 -1.61 -2.64 -14.64
N ASP A 144 -1.87 -2.58 -15.95
CA ASP A 144 -0.83 -2.67 -16.97
C ASP A 144 0.09 -1.43 -16.93
N ALA A 145 -0.47 -0.24 -16.72
CA ALA A 145 0.32 0.98 -16.50
C ALA A 145 1.20 0.87 -15.25
N LEU A 146 0.67 0.37 -14.12
CA LEU A 146 1.44 0.15 -12.90
C LEU A 146 2.55 -0.88 -13.10
N ARG A 147 2.31 -1.96 -13.85
CA ARG A 147 3.37 -2.93 -14.18
C ARG A 147 4.46 -2.33 -15.05
N ALA A 148 4.07 -1.48 -16.00
CA ALA A 148 5.02 -0.76 -16.83
C ALA A 148 5.83 0.26 -16.01
N ALA A 149 5.20 0.92 -15.03
CA ALA A 149 5.86 1.87 -14.12
C ALA A 149 6.82 1.20 -13.12
N TYR A 150 6.52 -0.04 -12.71
CA TYR A 150 7.32 -0.81 -11.76
C TYR A 150 7.85 -2.10 -12.41
N PRO A 151 8.82 -2.00 -13.33
CA PRO A 151 9.42 -3.18 -13.95
C PRO A 151 10.21 -3.97 -12.90
N ARG A 152 10.34 -5.27 -13.13
CA ARG A 152 11.22 -6.15 -12.37
C ARG A 152 12.67 -5.81 -12.71
N GLN A 153 13.44 -5.41 -11.71
CA GLN A 153 14.85 -5.05 -11.81
C GLN A 153 15.70 -6.07 -11.04
N SER A 154 16.93 -6.29 -11.48
CA SER A 154 17.91 -7.04 -10.69
C SER A 154 18.73 -6.06 -9.86
N ILE A 155 18.83 -6.30 -8.56
CA ILE A 155 19.75 -5.57 -7.68
C ILE A 155 21.10 -6.30 -7.54
N ALA A 156 21.27 -7.45 -8.20
CA ALA A 156 22.49 -8.25 -8.10
C ALA A 156 23.74 -7.52 -8.62
N GLU A 157 23.61 -6.56 -9.52
CA GLU A 157 24.73 -5.71 -9.96
C GLU A 157 25.14 -4.71 -8.87
N LEU A 158 24.17 -4.05 -8.23
CA LEU A 158 24.41 -3.17 -7.09
C LEU A 158 25.05 -3.94 -5.93
N MET A 159 24.56 -5.16 -5.67
CA MET A 159 25.12 -6.02 -4.63
C MET A 159 26.52 -6.54 -4.98
N ARG A 160 26.81 -6.88 -6.23
CA ARG A 160 28.15 -7.38 -6.62
C ARG A 160 29.25 -6.36 -6.31
N ALA A 161 28.97 -5.07 -6.41
CA ALA A 161 29.89 -4.03 -6.01
C ALA A 161 30.10 -3.99 -4.48
N ALA A 162 29.05 -4.23 -3.69
CA ALA A 162 29.08 -4.16 -2.22
C ALA A 162 29.58 -5.45 -1.53
N VAL A 163 29.34 -6.63 -2.10
CA VAL A 163 29.67 -7.92 -1.46
C VAL A 163 31.17 -8.25 -1.56
N ALA A 164 31.89 -7.66 -2.50
CA ALA A 164 33.32 -7.92 -2.70
C ALA A 164 34.19 -7.48 -1.50
N THR A 165 33.68 -6.63 -0.61
CA THR A 165 34.41 -5.98 0.49
C THR A 165 34.03 -6.49 1.88
N GLU A 166 32.84 -7.08 2.07
CA GLU A 166 32.26 -7.28 3.41
C GLU A 166 32.32 -8.72 3.94
N ALA A 167 32.16 -9.74 3.10
CA ALA A 167 32.04 -11.13 3.56
C ALA A 167 33.29 -11.64 4.30
N ASP A 168 34.44 -11.01 4.07
CA ASP A 168 35.69 -11.37 4.73
C ASP A 168 35.89 -10.65 6.06
N THR A 169 35.48 -9.40 6.26
CA THR A 169 36.06 -8.62 7.38
C THR A 169 35.45 -8.94 8.76
N ALA A 170 34.12 -9.02 8.89
CA ALA A 170 33.49 -9.32 10.18
C ALA A 170 33.50 -10.83 10.51
N ILE A 171 33.30 -11.67 9.49
CA ILE A 171 33.35 -13.14 9.63
C ILE A 171 34.80 -13.59 9.84
N ALA A 172 35.80 -13.05 9.13
CA ALA A 172 37.20 -13.42 9.37
C ALA A 172 37.73 -12.89 10.70
N GLN A 173 37.16 -11.81 11.25
CA GLN A 173 37.50 -11.35 12.60
C GLN A 173 36.86 -12.21 13.70
N GLY A 174 35.95 -13.14 13.36
CA GLY A 174 35.38 -14.09 14.31
C GLY A 174 34.61 -13.45 15.47
N ILE A 175 34.17 -12.21 15.31
CA ILE A 175 33.37 -11.51 16.34
C ILE A 175 31.97 -12.14 16.30
N PRO A 176 31.54 -12.87 17.35
CA PRO A 176 30.20 -13.42 17.37
C PRO A 176 29.22 -12.25 17.37
N VAL A 177 28.24 -12.27 16.46
CA VAL A 177 27.10 -11.35 16.45
C VAL A 177 26.16 -11.76 17.59
N GLY A 178 26.61 -11.58 18.82
CA GLY A 178 25.81 -11.79 20.01
C GLY A 178 24.96 -10.57 20.26
N LEU A 179 23.71 -10.56 19.79
CA LEU A 179 22.75 -9.54 20.17
C LEU A 179 22.47 -9.65 21.67
N ASN A 180 22.54 -8.53 22.39
CA ASN A 180 22.00 -8.48 23.74
C ASN A 180 20.46 -8.44 23.68
N LYS A 181 19.79 -8.67 24.82
CA LYS A 181 18.32 -8.73 24.90
C LYS A 181 17.64 -7.44 24.44
N ALA A 182 18.24 -6.27 24.71
CA ALA A 182 17.67 -4.99 24.30
C ALA A 182 17.74 -4.83 22.77
N GLN A 183 18.88 -5.14 22.16
CA GLN A 183 19.07 -5.09 20.70
C GLN A 183 18.15 -6.05 19.96
N ASP A 184 18.00 -7.26 20.50
CA ASP A 184 17.08 -8.26 19.95
C ASP A 184 15.62 -7.77 20.04
N GLY A 185 15.24 -7.15 21.16
CA GLY A 185 13.94 -6.51 21.34
C GLY A 185 13.70 -5.38 20.36
N ASP A 186 14.68 -4.48 20.17
CA ASP A 186 14.57 -3.34 19.26
C ASP A 186 14.46 -3.77 17.79
N LEU A 187 15.20 -4.81 17.39
CA LEU A 187 15.08 -5.39 16.05
C LEU A 187 13.76 -6.11 15.84
N THR A 188 13.27 -6.83 16.87
CA THR A 188 11.96 -7.49 16.81
C THR A 188 10.84 -6.47 16.71
N ALA A 189 10.91 -5.37 17.47
CA ALA A 189 9.94 -4.29 17.39
C ALA A 189 9.91 -3.64 15.99
N LEU A 190 11.07 -3.43 15.37
CA LEU A 190 11.18 -2.94 13.99
C LEU A 190 10.54 -3.91 12.97
N GLU A 191 10.72 -5.21 13.17
CA GLU A 191 10.13 -6.26 12.33
C GLU A 191 8.61 -6.38 12.54
N GLU A 192 8.15 -6.33 13.79
CA GLU A 192 6.73 -6.38 14.13
C GLU A 192 5.98 -5.13 13.68
N GLU A 193 6.57 -3.93 13.77
CA GLU A 193 5.96 -2.70 13.24
C GLU A 193 5.66 -2.84 11.73
N HIS A 194 6.54 -3.52 11.00
CA HIS A 194 6.34 -3.83 9.60
C HIS A 194 5.23 -4.88 9.38
N ASP A 195 5.24 -5.98 10.14
CA ASP A 195 4.26 -7.06 9.99
C ASP A 195 2.84 -6.66 10.43
N GLN A 196 2.73 -5.86 11.50
CA GLN A 196 1.47 -5.34 12.03
C GLN A 196 0.85 -4.28 11.11
N SER A 197 1.68 -3.55 10.35
CA SER A 197 1.23 -2.62 9.32
C SER A 197 0.60 -3.41 8.17
N TYR A 198 -0.67 -3.82 8.35
CA TYR A 198 -1.53 -4.56 7.43
C TYR A 198 -0.82 -4.87 6.11
N TRP A 199 0.00 -5.93 6.05
CA TRP A 199 0.87 -6.24 4.91
C TRP A 199 0.16 -6.23 3.54
N TRP A 200 -1.17 -6.38 3.54
CA TRP A 200 -2.00 -6.31 2.35
C TRP A 200 -2.27 -4.88 1.82
N ARG A 201 -2.03 -3.85 2.66
CA ARG A 201 -2.04 -2.42 2.35
C ARG A 201 -0.64 -1.84 2.16
N SER A 202 0.39 -2.51 2.68
CA SER A 202 1.77 -2.06 2.50
C SER A 202 2.13 -2.01 1.01
N ARG A 203 3.05 -1.11 0.65
CA ARG A 203 3.48 -0.95 -0.75
C ARG A 203 4.08 -2.25 -1.28
N SER A 204 4.91 -2.91 -0.48
CA SER A 204 5.51 -4.21 -0.81
C SER A 204 4.45 -5.30 -1.08
N GLY A 205 3.39 -5.37 -0.27
CA GLY A 205 2.30 -6.32 -0.47
C GLY A 205 1.45 -6.05 -1.71
N LEU A 206 1.21 -4.77 -2.03
CA LEU A 206 0.52 -4.37 -3.26
C LEU A 206 1.36 -4.69 -4.50
N LEU A 207 2.66 -4.41 -4.48
CA LEU A 207 3.59 -4.76 -5.56
C LEU A 207 3.73 -6.28 -5.71
N LYS A 208 3.78 -7.02 -4.61
CA LYS A 208 3.74 -8.48 -4.62
C LYS A 208 2.52 -9.00 -5.34
N ARG A 209 1.32 -8.50 -5.00
CA ARG A 209 0.08 -8.88 -5.68
C ARG A 209 0.11 -8.50 -7.16
N LEU A 210 0.53 -7.29 -7.48
CA LEU A 210 0.63 -6.81 -8.87
C LEU A 210 1.44 -7.75 -9.76
N GLN A 211 2.53 -8.29 -9.20
CA GLN A 211 3.51 -9.13 -9.89
C GLN A 211 3.16 -10.62 -9.82
N GLU A 212 2.96 -11.17 -8.62
CA GLU A 212 2.59 -12.59 -8.43
C GLU A 212 1.22 -12.92 -9.01
N ASP A 213 0.25 -12.01 -9.04
CA ASP A 213 -1.06 -12.32 -9.64
C ASP A 213 -0.94 -12.57 -11.13
N SER A 214 0.05 -12.01 -11.83
CA SER A 214 0.29 -12.34 -13.24
C SER A 214 0.75 -13.79 -13.40
N TYR A 215 1.71 -14.23 -12.58
CA TYR A 215 2.20 -15.60 -12.55
C TYR A 215 1.11 -16.57 -12.09
N ARG A 216 0.38 -16.25 -11.01
CA ARG A 216 -0.74 -17.06 -10.53
C ARG A 216 -1.84 -17.14 -11.57
N ARG A 217 -2.18 -16.04 -12.26
CA ARG A 217 -3.15 -16.05 -13.37
C ARG A 217 -2.65 -16.93 -14.52
N PHE A 218 -1.37 -16.86 -14.86
CA PHE A 218 -0.78 -17.65 -15.95
C PHE A 218 -0.69 -19.14 -15.61
N VAL A 219 -0.11 -19.50 -14.46
CA VAL A 219 0.08 -20.90 -14.03
C VAL A 219 -1.23 -21.55 -13.64
N ALA A 220 -2.18 -20.79 -13.08
CA ALA A 220 -3.52 -21.33 -12.83
C ALA A 220 -4.43 -21.29 -14.05
N ALA A 221 -4.00 -20.68 -15.17
CA ALA A 221 -4.75 -20.72 -16.42
C ALA A 221 -4.51 -22.05 -17.14
N SER A 222 -5.22 -23.08 -16.68
CA SER A 222 -5.57 -24.21 -17.53
C SER A 222 -7.01 -24.63 -17.22
N GLY A 223 -7.95 -24.23 -18.09
CA GLY A 223 -9.34 -24.68 -18.15
C GLY A 223 -10.09 -24.91 -16.82
N PHE A 224 -11.02 -24.00 -16.47
CA PHE A 224 -12.03 -24.16 -15.39
C PHE A 224 -11.51 -24.18 -13.94
N GLY A 225 -11.25 -22.99 -13.37
CA GLY A 225 -11.10 -22.81 -11.92
C GLY A 225 -11.98 -21.67 -11.41
N VAL A 226 -13.16 -22.03 -10.89
CA VAL A 226 -14.27 -21.17 -10.39
C VAL A 226 -14.05 -20.75 -8.93
N GLY A 227 -12.89 -20.20 -8.58
CA GLY A 227 -12.80 -19.56 -7.27
C GLY A 227 -11.61 -18.67 -7.09
N ARG A 228 -11.54 -17.50 -7.76
CA ARG A 228 -10.38 -16.59 -7.61
C ARG A 228 -10.76 -15.12 -7.78
N PHE A 229 -10.30 -14.30 -6.83
CA PHE A 229 -10.31 -12.82 -6.73
C PHE A 229 -11.22 -12.22 -5.65
N LEU A 230 -10.73 -12.27 -4.40
CA LEU A 230 -10.75 -11.07 -3.57
C LEU A 230 -9.68 -10.13 -4.17
N GLU A 231 -10.03 -9.42 -5.24
CA GLU A 231 -9.16 -8.39 -5.83
C GLU A 231 -9.07 -7.25 -4.81
N GLY A 232 -8.12 -7.38 -3.89
CA GLY A 232 -7.77 -6.32 -2.97
C GLY A 232 -7.50 -5.08 -3.80
N SER A 233 -8.29 -4.04 -3.54
CA SER A 233 -8.26 -2.80 -4.27
C SER A 233 -6.82 -2.30 -4.44
N LEU A 234 -6.28 -2.40 -5.66
CA LEU A 234 -4.99 -1.81 -6.03
C LEU A 234 -5.03 -0.27 -6.03
N LEU A 235 -6.17 0.33 -5.64
CA LEU A 235 -6.37 1.78 -5.54
C LEU A 235 -5.41 2.46 -4.54
N GLY A 236 -4.71 1.71 -3.69
CA GLY A 236 -3.76 2.24 -2.71
C GLY A 236 -2.30 2.33 -3.18
N VAL A 237 -1.97 1.86 -4.39
CA VAL A 237 -0.66 2.18 -4.97
C VAL A 237 -0.75 3.61 -5.45
N GLU A 238 -0.40 4.55 -4.59
CA GLU A 238 -0.24 5.95 -4.97
C GLU A 238 0.94 6.05 -5.95
N ASP A 239 0.72 6.77 -7.04
CA ASP A 239 1.72 6.95 -8.10
C ASP A 239 2.81 7.96 -7.73
N GLU A 240 2.69 8.62 -6.56
CA GLU A 240 3.58 9.70 -6.20
C GLU A 240 4.88 9.12 -5.58
N PRO A 241 6.03 9.24 -6.26
CA PRO A 241 7.30 8.93 -5.61
C PRO A 241 7.39 9.79 -4.35
N PRO A 242 7.88 9.25 -3.22
CA PRO A 242 8.03 10.03 -2.01
C PRO A 242 8.75 11.33 -2.37
N ALA A 243 8.10 12.46 -2.12
CA ALA A 243 8.64 13.76 -2.46
C ALA A 243 10.07 13.83 -1.90
N ALA A 244 11.04 14.08 -2.77
CA ALA A 244 12.40 14.32 -2.32
C ALA A 244 12.33 15.44 -1.28
N VAL A 245 12.69 15.12 -0.03
CA VAL A 245 12.75 16.16 1.01
C VAL A 245 13.71 17.22 0.53
N GLY A 246 13.31 18.48 0.65
CA GLY A 246 14.18 19.61 0.34
C GLY A 246 15.56 19.42 0.98
N ASP A 247 16.59 19.72 0.19
CA ASP A 247 18.01 19.39 0.38
C ASP A 247 18.68 19.86 1.70
N ARG A 248 17.96 20.39 2.70
CA ARG A 248 18.57 21.01 3.87
C ARG A 248 18.08 20.41 5.18
N LEU A 249 19.03 20.12 6.06
CA LEU A 249 18.75 19.78 7.45
C LEU A 249 17.89 20.89 8.09
N PRO A 250 16.82 20.54 8.84
CA PRO A 250 16.04 21.53 9.55
C PRO A 250 16.88 22.16 10.67
N ALA A 251 16.72 23.46 10.86
CA ALA A 251 17.53 24.24 11.80
C ALA A 251 17.25 23.96 13.29
N ALA A 252 16.29 23.10 13.64
CA ALA A 252 16.00 22.69 15.01
C ALA A 252 15.10 21.44 15.04
N ILE A 253 15.39 20.50 15.94
CA ILE A 253 14.57 19.32 16.25
C ILE A 253 14.27 19.38 17.76
N SER A 254 13.13 18.86 18.21
CA SER A 254 12.78 18.90 19.63
C SER A 254 12.33 17.54 20.16
N THR A 255 13.01 17.01 21.16
CA THR A 255 12.68 15.76 21.86
C THR A 255 13.14 15.79 23.33
N PRO A 256 12.39 15.24 24.30
CA PRO A 256 12.73 15.32 25.73
C PRO A 256 13.41 14.07 26.32
N PHE A 257 14.32 14.29 27.28
CA PHE A 257 15.04 13.33 28.16
C PHE A 257 16.26 12.60 27.56
N VAL A 258 17.40 12.79 28.23
CA VAL A 258 18.74 12.82 27.62
C VAL A 258 19.31 11.47 27.18
N THR A 259 18.80 10.32 27.64
CA THR A 259 19.22 9.01 27.07
C THR A 259 18.15 8.34 26.22
N ASP A 260 16.90 8.35 26.67
CA ASP A 260 15.83 7.64 25.97
C ASP A 260 15.39 8.41 24.73
N ALA A 261 15.36 9.75 24.73
CA ALA A 261 15.06 10.48 23.50
C ALA A 261 16.21 10.46 22.48
N LEU A 262 17.47 10.38 22.89
CA LEU A 262 18.57 10.17 21.92
C LEU A 262 18.46 8.78 21.27
N ARG A 263 18.07 7.77 22.07
CA ARG A 263 17.74 6.44 21.56
C ARG A 263 16.54 6.46 20.63
N ASP A 264 15.46 7.16 20.99
CA ASP A 264 14.26 7.29 20.15
C ASP A 264 14.55 8.06 18.86
N LEU A 265 15.35 9.13 18.93
CA LEU A 265 15.83 9.88 17.78
C LEU A 265 16.61 8.97 16.82
N HIS A 266 17.52 8.15 17.36
CA HIS A 266 18.27 7.19 16.57
C HIS A 266 17.37 6.09 16.01
N GLY A 267 16.48 5.53 16.81
CA GLY A 267 15.49 4.52 16.40
C GLY A 267 14.62 5.03 15.26
N PHE A 268 14.09 6.25 15.38
CA PHE A 268 13.34 6.93 14.33
C PHE A 268 14.18 7.14 13.07
N SER A 269 15.44 7.59 13.23
CA SER A 269 16.35 7.78 12.10
C SER A 269 16.57 6.48 11.33
N ARG A 270 16.78 5.38 12.07
CA ARG A 270 16.93 4.03 11.52
C ARG A 270 15.67 3.58 10.79
N SER A 271 14.50 3.66 11.41
CA SER A 271 13.23 3.27 10.77
C SER A 271 12.90 4.11 9.53
N ASN A 272 13.24 5.39 9.54
CA ASN A 272 13.05 6.30 8.40
C ASN A 272 14.00 5.98 7.24
N PHE A 273 15.27 5.73 7.53
CA PHE A 273 16.27 5.37 6.52
C PHE A 273 16.05 3.97 5.93
N LEU A 274 15.67 3.02 6.78
CA LEU A 274 15.43 1.61 6.43
C LEU A 274 13.95 1.31 6.12
N ASP A 275 13.15 2.32 5.76
CA ASP A 275 11.71 2.18 5.58
C ASP A 275 11.37 0.97 4.68
N PRO A 276 10.77 -0.10 5.23
CA PRO A 276 10.57 -1.34 4.51
C PRO A 276 9.55 -1.20 3.37
N ASP A 277 8.67 -0.19 3.40
CA ASP A 277 7.77 0.10 2.28
C ASP A 277 8.52 0.56 1.03
N ARG A 278 9.74 1.09 1.18
CA ARG A 278 10.59 1.58 0.08
C ARG A 278 11.45 0.50 -0.57
N ILE A 279 11.70 -0.60 0.13
CA ILE A 279 12.44 -1.75 -0.43
C ILE A 279 11.65 -2.37 -1.61
N GLY A 280 10.33 -2.19 -1.62
CA GLY A 280 9.45 -2.72 -2.65
C GLY A 280 9.18 -4.21 -2.43
N TYR A 281 8.83 -4.93 -3.51
CA TYR A 281 8.66 -6.38 -3.45
C TYR A 281 9.91 -7.07 -3.95
N VAL A 282 10.57 -7.82 -3.05
CA VAL A 282 11.76 -8.61 -3.34
C VAL A 282 11.36 -10.09 -3.46
N ASP A 283 11.44 -10.63 -4.66
CA ASP A 283 11.31 -12.08 -4.92
C ASP A 283 12.68 -12.76 -4.77
N SER A 284 13.71 -12.12 -5.34
CA SER A 284 15.11 -12.53 -5.22
C SER A 284 16.02 -11.33 -5.53
N THR A 285 17.33 -11.47 -5.33
CA THR A 285 18.32 -10.47 -5.78
C THR A 285 18.28 -10.21 -7.30
N GLY A 286 17.80 -11.19 -8.07
CA GLY A 286 17.54 -11.10 -9.51
C GLY A 286 16.18 -10.47 -9.86
N GLY A 287 15.33 -10.17 -8.88
CA GLY A 287 13.96 -9.76 -9.12
C GLY A 287 13.37 -8.96 -7.98
N VAL A 288 13.54 -7.65 -8.07
CA VAL A 288 12.92 -6.67 -7.18
C VAL A 288 12.01 -5.76 -8.00
N VAL A 289 10.88 -5.39 -7.43
CA VAL A 289 9.90 -4.50 -8.07
C VAL A 289 9.63 -3.32 -7.16
N GLY A 290 9.74 -2.11 -7.71
CA GLY A 290 9.51 -0.87 -6.98
C GLY A 290 10.55 -0.56 -5.91
N PHE A 291 11.75 -1.14 -6.02
CA PHE A 291 12.88 -0.83 -5.14
C PHE A 291 13.18 0.66 -5.16
N THR A 292 13.39 1.22 -3.98
CA THR A 292 13.93 2.56 -3.78
C THR A 292 15.07 2.44 -2.77
N SER A 293 16.23 2.99 -3.11
CA SER A 293 17.42 2.94 -2.25
C SER A 293 17.15 3.55 -0.86
N HIS A 294 17.82 3.02 0.17
CA HIS A 294 17.72 3.54 1.53
C HIS A 294 18.08 5.03 1.57
N ALA A 295 17.21 5.84 2.16
CA ALA A 295 17.41 7.28 2.29
C ALA A 295 16.52 7.82 3.39
N PHE A 296 16.84 8.98 3.96
CA PHE A 296 15.90 9.68 4.80
C PHE A 296 14.79 10.31 3.96
N VAL A 297 13.53 10.06 4.33
CA VAL A 297 12.34 10.72 3.74
C VAL A 297 11.87 11.87 4.62
N ARG A 298 12.44 12.01 5.82
CA ARG A 298 12.20 13.13 6.74
C ARG A 298 13.45 13.37 7.57
N PRO A 299 13.69 14.59 8.06
CA PRO A 299 14.71 14.81 9.06
C PRO A 299 14.45 14.00 10.33
N PRO A 300 15.50 13.57 11.06
CA PRO A 300 15.37 12.96 12.38
C PRO A 300 14.50 13.79 13.33
N GLY A 301 13.78 13.13 14.25
CA GLY A 301 13.07 13.80 15.36
C GLY A 301 11.87 14.68 14.97
N VAL A 302 11.37 14.56 13.73
CA VAL A 302 10.06 15.08 13.34
C VAL A 302 9.03 13.93 13.43
N PRO A 303 8.11 13.91 14.42
CA PRO A 303 7.15 12.82 14.58
C PRO A 303 6.30 12.60 13.33
N ARG A 304 5.91 11.34 13.05
CA ARG A 304 5.10 10.99 11.86
C ARG A 304 3.74 11.71 11.84
N ASN A 305 3.21 12.05 13.00
CA ASN A 305 1.88 12.63 13.17
C ASN A 305 1.93 14.10 13.62
N ALA A 306 3.03 14.81 13.41
CA ALA A 306 3.11 16.25 13.65
C ALA A 306 2.29 17.01 12.59
N SER A 307 0.98 16.77 12.53
CA SER A 307 0.03 17.45 11.66
C SER A 307 -0.40 18.80 12.23
N THR A 308 0.03 19.15 13.44
CA THR A 308 -0.17 20.44 14.07
C THR A 308 1.15 20.95 14.62
N TYR A 309 1.67 22.01 14.00
CA TYR A 309 2.90 22.74 14.30
C TYR A 309 2.97 23.37 15.71
N GLU A 310 2.05 23.03 16.60
CA GLU A 310 1.83 23.73 17.87
C GLU A 310 2.06 22.86 19.12
N ASP A 311 2.54 21.61 18.99
CA ASP A 311 2.87 20.85 20.19
C ASP A 311 4.21 21.36 20.77
N GLU A 312 4.06 22.14 21.83
CA GLU A 312 5.04 23.02 22.46
C GLU A 312 6.27 22.25 23.00
N ALA A 313 7.43 22.63 22.47
CA ALA A 313 8.69 22.86 23.18
C ALA A 313 8.99 21.95 24.40
N ARG A 314 9.32 20.67 24.14
CA ARG A 314 9.95 19.80 25.15
C ARG A 314 11.27 19.23 24.62
N GLY A 315 12.34 19.97 24.92
CA GLY A 315 13.76 19.65 24.70
C GLY A 315 14.26 20.04 23.32
N SER A 316 15.12 21.04 23.18
CA SER A 316 15.50 21.64 21.89
C SER A 316 16.88 21.18 21.42
N TRP A 317 16.95 20.07 20.69
CA TRP A 317 18.18 19.62 20.04
C TRP A 317 18.24 20.10 18.60
N ARG A 318 19.12 21.05 18.32
CA ARG A 318 19.42 21.43 16.94
C ARG A 318 20.35 20.40 16.31
N LEU A 319 19.91 19.70 15.27
CA LEU A 319 20.78 18.87 14.45
C LEU A 319 21.71 19.76 13.63
N LEU A 320 22.99 19.74 14.00
CA LEU A 320 24.06 20.46 13.31
C LEU A 320 24.54 19.66 12.10
N GLN A 321 24.74 18.35 12.28
CA GLN A 321 25.28 17.47 11.26
C GLN A 321 24.77 16.04 11.41
N LEU A 322 24.57 15.36 10.27
CA LEU A 322 24.22 13.94 10.18
C LEU A 322 25.00 13.28 9.05
N ASP A 323 26.01 12.50 9.40
CA ASP A 323 26.81 11.74 8.43
C ASP A 323 26.43 10.25 8.46
N LEU A 324 26.49 9.59 7.29
CA LEU A 324 26.42 8.13 7.19
C LEU A 324 27.83 7.55 7.22
N VAL A 325 28.11 6.72 8.22
CA VAL A 325 29.33 5.93 8.31
C VAL A 325 29.18 4.64 7.51
N SER A 326 29.96 4.53 6.44
CA SER A 326 30.05 3.35 5.61
C SER A 326 31.02 2.34 6.21
N LEU A 327 30.54 1.12 6.40
CA LEU A 327 31.36 -0.03 6.82
C LEU A 327 31.52 -1.06 5.70
N LEU A 328 30.73 -0.94 4.62
CA LEU A 328 30.59 -2.00 3.62
C LEU A 328 31.18 -1.63 2.26
N LEU A 329 31.20 -0.34 1.88
CA LEU A 329 31.54 0.08 0.52
C LEU A 329 33.02 0.47 0.33
N HIS A 330 33.78 0.54 1.41
CA HIS A 330 35.17 1.00 1.42
C HIS A 330 36.04 0.02 2.21
N ASP A 331 37.32 -0.07 1.85
CA ASP A 331 38.29 -0.94 2.52
C ASP A 331 38.50 -0.56 4.00
N GLU A 332 38.39 0.74 4.30
CA GLU A 332 38.40 1.29 5.65
C GLU A 332 37.08 2.01 5.96
N PRO A 333 36.61 2.02 7.22
CA PRO A 333 35.44 2.80 7.61
C PRO A 333 35.59 4.29 7.28
N VAL A 334 34.61 4.86 6.60
CA VAL A 334 34.56 6.28 6.23
C VAL A 334 33.20 6.89 6.50
N ALA A 335 33.15 8.19 6.76
CA ALA A 335 31.91 8.96 6.86
C ALA A 335 31.67 9.74 5.56
N TYR A 336 30.47 9.64 5.01
CA TYR A 336 30.02 10.51 3.92
C TYR A 336 29.67 11.88 4.47
N VAL A 337 30.31 12.93 3.96
CA VAL A 337 30.11 14.31 4.41
C VAL A 337 29.16 15.00 3.45
N SER A 338 28.01 15.43 3.95
CA SER A 338 26.98 16.10 3.15
C SER A 338 26.17 17.08 3.99
N ASP A 339 25.80 18.22 3.41
CA ASP A 339 24.83 19.15 4.00
C ASP A 339 23.38 18.64 3.84
N LYS A 340 23.20 17.55 3.08
CA LYS A 340 21.92 16.87 2.84
C LYS A 340 21.79 15.63 3.72
N LEU A 341 20.54 15.22 3.94
CA LEU A 341 20.28 13.95 4.61
C LEU A 341 20.83 12.76 3.78
N PRO A 342 21.35 11.70 4.43
CA PRO A 342 21.88 10.53 3.73
C PRO A 342 20.88 9.88 2.75
N ASN A 343 21.34 9.64 1.51
CA ASN A 343 20.59 8.96 0.46
C ASN A 343 21.53 8.03 -0.34
N MET A 344 21.34 6.71 -0.23
CA MET A 344 22.22 5.72 -0.88
C MET A 344 22.27 5.81 -2.41
N GLU A 345 21.25 6.39 -3.06
CA GLU A 345 21.29 6.63 -4.51
C GLU A 345 22.27 7.76 -4.88
N GLU A 346 22.43 8.75 -4.00
CA GLU A 346 23.34 9.88 -4.20
C GLU A 346 24.78 9.56 -3.77
N LEU A 347 24.99 8.59 -2.88
CA LEU A 347 26.30 8.19 -2.34
C LEU A 347 27.23 7.47 -3.35
N GLY A 348 27.00 7.66 -4.65
CA GLY A 348 27.83 7.15 -5.72
C GLY A 348 29.15 7.91 -5.92
N VAL A 349 29.66 7.86 -7.14
CA VAL A 349 30.96 8.45 -7.50
C VAL A 349 30.95 9.97 -7.28
N GLY A 350 31.79 10.45 -6.37
CA GLY A 350 32.06 11.88 -6.18
C GLY A 350 31.45 12.51 -4.92
N VAL A 351 30.75 11.75 -4.08
CA VAL A 351 30.36 12.26 -2.75
C VAL A 351 31.60 12.36 -1.86
N PRO A 352 31.87 13.52 -1.23
CA PRO A 352 32.98 13.67 -0.31
C PRO A 352 32.91 12.66 0.84
N THR A 353 34.02 11.99 1.09
CA THR A 353 34.19 11.14 2.27
C THR A 353 35.31 11.68 3.15
N ARG A 354 35.23 11.38 4.44
CA ARG A 354 36.32 11.59 5.40
C ARG A 354 36.58 10.30 6.16
N GLY A 355 37.82 10.15 6.65
CA GLY A 355 38.10 9.12 7.65
C GLY A 355 37.33 9.38 8.93
N LEU A 356 37.12 8.32 9.73
CA LEU A 356 36.50 8.45 11.05
C LEU A 356 37.33 9.36 11.95
N ASP A 357 36.70 10.22 12.74
CA ASP A 357 37.38 11.07 13.72
C ASP A 357 37.69 10.34 15.05
N ALA A 358 38.24 11.05 16.03
CA ALA A 358 38.67 10.44 17.29
C ALA A 358 37.52 9.77 18.07
N PHE A 359 36.35 10.42 18.14
CA PHE A 359 35.17 9.88 18.81
C PHE A 359 34.63 8.67 18.06
N GLU A 360 34.47 8.78 16.74
CA GLU A 360 33.92 7.71 15.90
C GLU A 360 34.80 6.45 15.94
N ARG A 361 36.13 6.61 15.89
CA ARG A 361 37.08 5.49 15.99
C ARG A 361 37.02 4.79 17.35
N GLU A 362 36.77 5.53 18.43
CA GLU A 362 36.63 4.94 19.77
C GLU A 362 35.26 4.27 19.97
N ALA A 363 34.20 4.86 19.41
CA ALA A 363 32.82 4.39 19.54
C ALA A 363 32.54 3.16 18.66
N LEU A 364 33.06 3.10 17.43
CA LEU A 364 32.74 2.05 16.48
C LEU A 364 33.00 0.61 17.00
N PRO A 365 34.13 0.30 17.67
CA PRO A 365 34.34 -1.02 18.28
C PRO A 365 33.31 -1.38 19.36
N LYS A 366 32.71 -0.39 20.03
CA LYS A 366 31.63 -0.61 21.03
C LYS A 366 30.32 -0.98 20.33
N LEU A 367 30.03 -0.35 19.18
CA LEU A 367 28.91 -0.72 18.31
C LEU A 367 29.05 -2.13 17.73
N TYR A 368 30.26 -2.58 17.37
CA TYR A 368 30.45 -3.96 16.90
C TYR A 368 30.10 -5.02 17.95
N ARG A 369 30.24 -4.71 19.24
CA ARG A 369 30.06 -5.68 20.32
C ARG A 369 28.62 -5.77 20.80
N SER A 370 28.12 -4.70 21.43
CA SER A 370 26.85 -4.77 22.17
C SER A 370 26.20 -3.41 22.44
N SER A 371 26.74 -2.33 21.89
CA SER A 371 26.13 -1.00 21.98
C SER A 371 25.35 -0.68 20.71
N ASP A 372 24.25 0.03 20.85
CA ASP A 372 23.52 0.61 19.71
C ASP A 372 23.73 2.11 19.59
N LEU A 373 24.25 2.75 20.63
CA LEU A 373 24.38 4.19 20.71
C LEU A 373 25.51 4.56 21.66
N GLU A 374 26.47 5.31 21.16
CA GLU A 374 27.52 5.94 21.95
C GLU A 374 27.32 7.45 21.93
N VAL A 375 27.41 8.09 23.09
CA VAL A 375 27.12 9.53 23.26
C VAL A 375 28.25 10.18 24.05
N VAL A 376 28.67 11.36 23.61
CA VAL A 376 29.56 12.26 24.36
C VAL A 376 28.92 13.63 24.41
N GLU A 377 28.80 14.17 25.62
CA GLU A 377 28.25 15.49 25.88
C GLU A 377 29.39 16.43 26.27
N THR A 378 29.41 17.62 25.67
CA THR A 378 30.40 18.66 25.94
C THR A 378 29.66 19.97 26.20
N PRO A 379 29.71 20.52 27.42
CA PRO A 379 29.16 21.83 27.70
C PRO A 379 29.84 22.92 26.85
N THR A 380 29.03 23.83 26.31
CA THR A 380 29.47 25.00 25.52
C THR A 380 28.73 26.25 25.99
N ASP A 381 29.15 27.43 25.53
CA ASP A 381 28.48 28.70 25.85
C ASP A 381 27.06 28.78 25.25
N GLU A 382 26.73 27.98 24.23
CA GLU A 382 25.40 27.95 23.57
C GLU A 382 24.48 26.83 24.10
N GLY A 383 24.97 25.98 25.01
CA GLY A 383 24.27 24.81 25.54
C GLY A 383 25.12 23.55 25.52
N THR A 384 24.51 22.37 25.53
CA THR A 384 25.26 21.09 25.52
C THR A 384 25.47 20.61 24.09
N HIS A 385 26.72 20.55 23.64
CA HIS A 385 27.05 19.93 22.37
C HIS A 385 27.10 18.41 22.55
N ILE A 386 26.29 17.69 21.80
CA ILE A 386 26.14 16.24 21.89
C ILE A 386 26.66 15.62 20.61
N ARG A 387 27.67 14.76 20.72
CA ARG A 387 28.15 13.90 19.63
C ARG A 387 27.65 12.49 19.87
N MET A 388 27.08 11.88 18.84
CA MET A 388 26.45 10.56 18.97
C MET A 388 26.80 9.68 17.77
N LEU A 389 27.06 8.40 18.01
CA LEU A 389 27.25 7.40 16.96
C LEU A 389 26.26 6.25 17.18
N GLY A 390 25.31 6.09 16.27
CA GLY A 390 24.22 5.12 16.38
C GLY A 390 24.30 4.01 15.33
N ALA A 391 24.10 2.76 15.76
CA ALA A 391 24.25 1.57 14.93
C ALA A 391 23.11 1.35 13.92
N ILE A 392 23.47 1.06 12.67
CA ILE A 392 22.54 0.53 11.67
C ILE A 392 22.73 -1.00 11.63
N ARG A 393 21.84 -1.73 12.31
CA ARG A 393 21.88 -3.19 12.35
C ARG A 393 20.97 -3.82 11.31
N ALA A 394 21.38 -4.97 10.80
CA ALA A 394 20.58 -5.79 9.92
C ALA A 394 19.36 -6.37 10.66
N ALA A 395 18.15 -5.98 10.26
CA ALA A 395 16.93 -6.73 10.59
C ALA A 395 16.81 -7.97 9.68
N ALA A 396 15.84 -8.84 9.94
CA ALA A 396 15.54 -10.00 9.09
C ALA A 396 15.26 -9.59 7.63
N SER A 397 14.60 -8.44 7.42
CA SER A 397 14.33 -7.89 6.09
C SER A 397 15.61 -7.47 5.34
N CYS A 398 16.66 -7.06 6.06
CA CYS A 398 17.94 -6.69 5.45
C CYS A 398 18.63 -7.92 4.82
N ALA A 399 18.47 -9.11 5.41
CA ALA A 399 19.08 -10.35 4.92
C ALA A 399 18.59 -10.78 3.53
N VAL A 400 17.46 -10.22 3.06
CA VAL A 400 16.92 -10.50 1.73
C VAL A 400 17.82 -9.91 0.64
N CYS A 401 18.42 -8.74 0.91
CA CYS A 401 19.27 -8.01 -0.03
C CYS A 401 20.73 -7.93 0.39
N HIS A 402 21.06 -8.21 1.64
CA HIS A 402 22.43 -8.22 2.15
C HIS A 402 22.76 -9.62 2.65
N PRO A 403 23.86 -10.26 2.23
CA PRO A 403 24.24 -11.60 2.69
C PRO A 403 24.82 -11.54 4.11
N THR A 404 24.00 -11.12 5.06
CA THR A 404 24.39 -10.79 6.42
C THR A 404 23.47 -11.46 7.42
N GLN A 405 23.93 -11.61 8.66
CA GLN A 405 23.13 -12.17 9.75
C GLN A 405 22.31 -11.06 10.41
N ARG A 406 21.12 -11.41 10.91
CA ARG A 406 20.33 -10.51 11.74
C ARG A 406 21.18 -10.02 12.92
N GLY A 407 21.22 -8.71 13.14
CA GLY A 407 22.02 -8.06 14.17
C GLY A 407 23.40 -7.58 13.73
N ALA A 408 23.88 -8.00 12.56
CA ALA A 408 25.15 -7.53 12.02
C ALA A 408 25.15 -6.01 11.83
N LEU A 409 26.29 -5.38 12.06
CA LEU A 409 26.45 -3.93 11.92
C LEU A 409 26.72 -3.57 10.45
N LEU A 410 25.75 -2.94 9.80
CA LEU A 410 25.82 -2.56 8.38
C LEU A 410 26.40 -1.14 8.18
N GLY A 411 26.31 -0.31 9.21
CA GLY A 411 26.73 1.08 9.16
C GLY A 411 26.48 1.77 10.49
N ALA A 412 26.68 3.08 10.51
CA ALA A 412 26.27 3.92 11.63
C ALA A 412 25.85 5.30 11.15
N PHE A 413 25.04 5.99 11.95
CA PHE A 413 24.82 7.43 11.81
C PHE A 413 25.70 8.17 12.82
N SER A 414 26.46 9.16 12.34
CA SER A 414 27.21 10.08 13.19
C SER A 414 26.44 11.39 13.27
N TYR A 415 26.08 11.80 14.48
CA TYR A 415 25.27 12.98 14.75
C TYR A 415 26.10 14.03 15.49
N GLU A 416 25.91 15.28 15.11
CA GLU A 416 26.25 16.43 15.93
C GLU A 416 24.98 17.20 16.25
N LEU A 417 24.67 17.32 17.53
CA LEU A 417 23.48 17.97 18.04
C LEU A 417 23.91 19.08 19.01
N LEU A 418 23.13 20.15 19.07
CA LEU A 418 23.23 21.16 20.11
C LEU A 418 21.94 21.17 20.90
N GLU A 419 22.01 20.76 22.16
CA GLU A 419 20.94 20.97 23.11
C GLU A 419 20.96 22.43 23.56
N LEU A 420 19.96 23.18 23.08
CA LEU A 420 19.77 24.57 23.48
C LEU A 420 19.25 24.56 24.92
N GLU A 421 19.92 25.30 25.81
CA GLU A 421 19.37 25.58 27.13
C GLU A 421 18.00 26.25 26.95
N GLY A 422 16.98 25.71 27.65
CA GLY A 422 15.64 26.28 27.59
C GLY A 422 15.68 27.77 27.91
N GLN A 423 15.09 28.60 27.04
CA GLN A 423 15.19 30.08 27.07
C GLN A 423 14.76 30.74 28.41
N ASP A 424 14.21 29.98 29.36
CA ASP A 424 13.74 30.50 30.64
C ASP A 424 14.65 30.19 31.83
N GLY A 425 15.75 29.44 31.65
CA GLY A 425 16.67 29.07 32.75
C GLY A 425 16.00 28.30 33.90
N LYS A 426 14.73 27.93 33.74
CA LYS A 426 14.00 27.07 34.66
C LYS A 426 14.24 25.64 34.21
N PRO A 427 14.67 24.75 35.11
CA PRO A 427 14.64 23.33 34.82
C PRO A 427 13.24 22.98 34.33
N LEU A 428 13.15 22.23 33.22
CA LEU A 428 11.90 21.56 32.84
C LEU A 428 11.39 20.84 34.09
N PRO A 429 10.12 21.05 34.51
CA PRO A 429 9.62 20.45 35.73
C PRO A 429 9.84 18.94 35.65
N ASP A 430 10.64 18.39 36.58
CA ASP A 430 10.91 16.97 36.69
C ASP A 430 9.60 16.20 36.57
N GLY A 431 9.56 15.28 35.62
CA GLY A 431 8.35 14.70 35.06
C GLY A 431 7.29 14.40 36.11
N ALA A 432 6.13 15.05 35.97
CA ALA A 432 4.90 14.48 36.47
C ALA A 432 4.75 13.13 35.76
N ALA A 433 5.04 12.05 36.49
CA ALA A 433 4.69 10.70 36.09
C ALA A 433 3.24 10.71 35.59
N PRO A 434 2.87 9.90 34.58
CA PRO A 434 1.49 9.77 34.15
C PRO A 434 0.67 9.19 35.31
N GLY A 435 0.19 10.08 36.18
CA GLY A 435 -0.70 9.79 37.27
C GLY A 435 -2.05 9.45 36.67
N GLY A 436 -2.30 8.16 36.55
CA GLY A 436 -3.65 7.64 36.41
C GLY A 436 -4.44 7.94 37.67
N GLU A 437 -4.99 9.15 37.78
CA GLU A 437 -6.12 9.39 38.65
C GLU A 437 -7.36 8.79 37.97
N GLN A 438 -7.61 7.51 38.30
CA GLN A 438 -8.95 6.95 38.23
C GLN A 438 -9.84 7.80 39.14
N SER A 439 -10.64 8.67 38.53
CA SER A 439 -11.84 9.23 39.15
C SER A 439 -12.81 8.08 39.47
N THR A 440 -12.68 7.53 40.68
CA THR A 440 -13.76 6.81 41.34
C THR A 440 -14.60 7.83 42.10
N ASP A 441 -15.58 8.43 41.43
CA ASP A 441 -16.74 8.99 42.11
C ASP A 441 -17.91 8.01 41.97
N GLN A 442 -17.97 7.10 42.95
CA GLN A 442 -19.20 6.46 43.39
C GLN A 442 -19.68 7.16 44.68
N ALA A 443 -20.96 7.50 44.65
CA ALA A 443 -21.92 7.45 45.76
C ALA A 443 -21.95 8.56 46.82
N GLY A 444 -23.08 9.26 46.80
CA GLY A 444 -23.83 9.79 47.95
C GLY A 444 -25.12 10.39 47.38
N GLY A 445 -26.33 9.96 47.74
CA GLY A 445 -26.78 9.65 49.10
C GLY A 445 -27.55 10.85 49.61
#